data_AF-A0A6A6IVA3-F1
#
_entry.id   AF-A0A6A6IVA3-F1
#
_cell.length_a   1.000
_cell.length_b   1.000
_cell.length_c   1.000
_cell.angle_alpha   90.00
_cell.angle_beta   90.00
_cell.angle_gamma   90.00
#
_symmetry.space_group_name_H-M   'P 1'
#
loop_
_entity.id
_entity.type
_entity.pdbx_description
1 polymer ?
#
loop_
_entity_poly.entity_id
_entity_poly.type
_entity_poly.pdbx_seq_one_letter_code
_entity_poly.pdbx_strand_id
1 'polypeptide(L)'
;YTQIFGIFYNIAPQVSTTDIGTTLVQSEELVKIAAELGCLCLLRPHLGNVFSQYRQALFLAIKSDPARWIQLAIVLENKSIYTECLVHLVGAHPCWPWLTRRTALSQDLRKLIAGKSEELDRMCVEAERGVLLATIHLGRGPLDPTERNQTETWLVVQVFRDLLAQRIDALDRDKRAALKRGTFFRAIVADKLEVLDSENVRKICQGTMNSDWKDLVEDLRSLKNYAAEVIAEVAANELLIDPDACGIGYLTCAKVELEEVPWLATTEKST
;
A
#
# COMPACT_ATOMS: atom_id res chain seq x y z
N TYR A 1 31.44 -7.41 21.88
CA TYR A 1 32.83 -7.00 21.62
C TYR A 1 33.60 -7.95 20.70
N THR A 2 33.78 -9.24 21.02
CA THR A 2 34.58 -10.17 20.19
C THR A 2 34.14 -10.26 18.72
N GLN A 3 32.83 -10.32 18.46
CA GLN A 3 32.31 -10.33 17.09
C GLN A 3 32.61 -9.02 16.33
N ILE A 4 32.53 -7.86 17.00
CA ILE A 4 32.84 -6.56 16.40
C ILE A 4 34.33 -6.45 16.10
N PHE A 5 35.20 -6.88 17.01
CA PHE A 5 36.64 -6.93 16.74
C PHE A 5 36.97 -7.86 15.57
N GLY A 6 36.29 -9.00 15.45
CA GLY A 6 36.45 -9.90 14.30
C GLY A 6 36.16 -9.23 12.96
N ILE A 7 35.16 -8.34 12.90
CA ILE A 7 34.81 -7.61 11.66
C ILE A 7 35.97 -6.73 11.17
N PHE A 8 36.76 -6.12 12.06
CA PHE A 8 37.98 -5.38 11.66
C PHE A 8 39.01 -6.27 10.96
N TYR A 9 38.98 -7.57 11.20
CA TYR A 9 39.82 -8.58 10.55
C TYR A 9 39.08 -9.35 9.45
N ASN A 10 37.98 -8.79 8.93
CA ASN A 10 37.14 -9.39 7.89
C ASN A 10 36.53 -10.76 8.29
N ILE A 11 36.32 -10.98 9.58
CA ILE A 11 35.62 -12.16 10.11
C ILE A 11 34.14 -11.78 10.27
N ALA A 12 33.26 -12.48 9.55
CA ALA A 12 31.83 -12.23 9.61
C ALA A 12 31.28 -12.46 11.03
N PRO A 13 30.36 -11.60 11.51
CA PRO A 13 29.73 -11.78 12.81
C PRO A 13 28.90 -13.06 12.82
N GLN A 14 28.89 -13.73 13.97
CA GLN A 14 28.13 -14.96 14.19
C GLN A 14 26.70 -14.58 14.55
N VAL A 15 25.86 -14.46 13.53
CA VAL A 15 24.43 -14.16 13.63
C VAL A 15 23.65 -15.36 13.10
N SER A 16 22.49 -15.63 13.70
CA SER A 16 21.55 -16.63 13.20
C SER A 16 21.24 -16.39 11.72
N THR A 17 21.19 -17.47 10.93
CA THR A 17 20.77 -17.46 9.51
C THR A 17 19.49 -18.27 9.28
N THR A 18 18.93 -18.85 10.35
CA THR A 18 17.76 -19.74 10.29
C THR A 18 16.51 -19.10 10.88
N ASP A 19 16.66 -18.27 11.92
CA ASP A 19 15.55 -17.59 12.58
C ASP A 19 15.72 -16.07 12.54
N ILE A 20 14.84 -15.43 11.77
CA ILE A 20 14.88 -13.98 11.53
C ILE A 20 14.61 -13.17 12.80
N GLY A 21 13.80 -13.69 13.73
CA GLY A 21 13.53 -13.02 15.00
C GLY A 21 14.79 -12.91 15.86
N THR A 22 15.53 -14.02 15.97
CA THR A 22 16.82 -14.08 16.65
C THR A 22 17.86 -13.22 15.93
N THR A 23 17.93 -13.28 14.60
CA THR A 23 18.82 -12.40 13.81
C THR A 23 18.54 -10.92 14.08
N LEU A 24 17.28 -10.52 14.13
CA LEU A 24 16.88 -9.13 14.39
C LEU A 24 17.39 -8.66 15.76
N VAL A 25 17.14 -9.43 16.82
CA VAL A 25 17.62 -9.11 18.18
C VAL A 25 19.15 -9.02 18.22
N GLN A 26 19.85 -10.01 17.66
CA GLN A 26 21.31 -10.02 17.61
C GLN A 26 21.86 -8.83 16.82
N SER A 27 21.20 -8.46 15.71
CA SER A 27 21.58 -7.32 14.89
C SER A 27 21.41 -5.99 15.63
N GLU A 28 20.32 -5.82 16.40
CA GLU A 28 20.10 -4.64 17.23
C GLU A 28 21.20 -4.48 18.30
N GLU A 29 21.59 -5.58 18.95
CA GLU A 29 22.70 -5.59 19.93
C GLU A 29 24.04 -5.26 19.28
N LEU A 30 24.36 -5.88 18.13
CA LEU A 30 25.61 -5.62 17.40
C LEU A 30 25.67 -4.17 16.90
N VAL A 31 24.57 -3.64 16.40
CA VAL A 31 24.45 -2.26 15.95
C VAL A 31 24.71 -1.29 17.10
N LYS A 32 24.16 -1.55 18.28
CA LYS A 32 24.40 -0.71 19.46
C LYS A 32 25.89 -0.63 19.80
N ILE A 33 26.57 -1.78 19.86
CA ILE A 33 28.00 -1.84 20.17
C ILE A 33 28.84 -1.17 19.06
N ALA A 34 28.50 -1.43 17.80
CA ALA A 34 29.21 -0.85 16.66
C ALA A 34 29.04 0.67 16.57
N ALA A 35 27.87 1.20 16.96
CA ALA A 35 27.61 2.63 17.06
C ALA A 35 28.49 3.28 18.15
N GLU A 36 28.56 2.66 19.33
CA GLU A 36 29.43 3.12 20.43
C GLU A 36 30.91 3.15 20.04
N LEU A 37 31.34 2.21 19.19
CA LEU A 37 32.72 2.11 18.70
C LEU A 37 32.98 2.92 17.40
N GLY A 38 31.97 3.58 16.84
CA GLY A 38 32.11 4.36 15.60
C GLY A 38 32.41 3.51 14.34
N CYS A 39 32.07 2.23 14.35
CA CYS A 39 32.44 1.26 13.29
C CYS A 39 31.25 0.64 12.55
N LEU A 40 30.10 1.33 12.54
CA LEU A 40 28.88 0.86 11.87
C LEU A 40 29.09 0.52 10.39
N CYS A 41 29.90 1.30 9.67
CA CYS A 41 30.18 1.08 8.25
C CYS A 41 30.73 -0.31 7.95
N LEU A 42 31.47 -0.92 8.89
CA LEU A 42 32.00 -2.28 8.74
C LEU A 42 30.92 -3.35 8.94
N LEU A 43 29.90 -3.07 9.74
CA LEU A 43 28.83 -4.02 10.07
C LEU A 43 27.74 -4.08 8.98
N ARG A 44 27.49 -2.96 8.29
CA ARG A 44 26.40 -2.82 7.29
C ARG A 44 26.40 -3.89 6.21
N PRO A 45 27.52 -4.18 5.50
CA PRO A 45 27.51 -5.17 4.42
C PRO A 45 27.20 -6.58 4.92
N HIS A 46 27.68 -6.93 6.12
CA HIS A 46 27.45 -8.24 6.72
C HIS A 46 25.98 -8.44 7.07
N LEU A 47 25.38 -7.51 7.82
CA LEU A 47 23.98 -7.61 8.21
C LEU A 47 23.05 -7.49 7.00
N GLY A 48 23.38 -6.62 6.05
CA GLY A 48 22.67 -6.52 4.77
C GLY A 48 22.63 -7.86 4.02
N ASN A 49 23.75 -8.57 3.92
CA ASN A 49 23.81 -9.90 3.31
C ASN A 49 22.98 -10.93 4.10
N VAL A 50 23.12 -10.97 5.43
CA VAL A 50 22.35 -11.90 6.28
C VAL A 50 20.84 -11.70 6.10
N PHE A 51 20.35 -10.46 6.15
CA PHE A 51 18.92 -10.18 5.95
C PHE A 51 18.45 -10.55 4.53
N SER A 52 19.27 -10.29 3.51
CA SER A 52 18.94 -10.62 2.13
C SER A 52 18.75 -12.12 1.89
N GLN A 53 19.41 -12.98 2.68
CA GLN A 53 19.27 -14.43 2.58
C GLN A 53 17.90 -14.95 3.00
N TYR A 54 17.17 -14.21 3.84
CA TYR A 54 15.81 -14.59 4.27
C TYR A 54 14.75 -14.41 3.16
N ARG A 55 15.03 -13.65 2.11
CA ARG A 55 14.11 -13.43 0.96
C ARG A 55 12.71 -13.01 1.45
N GLN A 56 11.67 -13.74 1.04
CA GLN A 56 10.27 -13.49 1.40
C GLN A 56 10.02 -13.48 2.92
N ALA A 57 10.77 -14.27 3.71
CA ALA A 57 10.62 -14.28 5.16
C ALA A 57 11.00 -12.93 5.80
N LEU A 58 11.91 -12.17 5.18
CA LEU A 58 12.25 -10.81 5.61
C LEU A 58 11.05 -9.87 5.51
N PHE A 59 10.41 -9.83 4.36
CA PHE A 59 9.30 -8.90 4.11
C PHE A 59 8.06 -9.26 4.95
N LEU A 60 7.83 -10.54 5.21
CA LEU A 60 6.80 -10.97 6.18
C LEU A 60 7.12 -10.54 7.62
N ALA A 61 8.39 -10.58 8.02
CA ALA A 61 8.82 -10.06 9.33
C ALA A 61 8.70 -8.53 9.40
N ILE A 62 9.02 -7.82 8.30
CA ILE A 62 8.84 -6.37 8.18
C ILE A 62 7.37 -5.99 8.34
N LYS A 63 6.46 -6.62 7.59
CA LYS A 63 5.01 -6.41 7.72
C LYS A 63 4.51 -6.52 9.17
N SER A 64 5.09 -7.44 9.94
CA SER A 64 4.68 -7.74 11.31
C SER A 64 5.05 -6.63 12.31
N ASP A 65 6.13 -5.88 12.07
CA ASP A 65 6.49 -4.71 12.87
C ASP A 65 7.42 -3.72 12.11
N PRO A 66 6.91 -2.98 11.11
CA PRO A 66 7.73 -2.13 10.25
C PRO A 66 8.36 -0.97 11.03
N ALA A 67 7.76 -0.56 12.14
CA ALA A 67 8.30 0.49 13.01
C ALA A 67 9.58 0.06 13.74
N ARG A 68 9.72 -1.23 14.05
CA ARG A 68 10.98 -1.79 14.57
C ARG A 68 12.03 -1.87 13.46
N TRP A 69 11.65 -2.43 12.31
CA TRP A 69 12.56 -2.65 11.19
C TRP A 69 13.09 -1.35 10.56
N ILE A 70 12.28 -0.28 10.48
CA ILE A 70 12.73 0.99 9.89
C ILE A 70 13.85 1.64 10.70
N GLN A 71 13.85 1.48 12.03
CA GLN A 71 14.92 1.98 12.89
C GLN A 71 16.23 1.26 12.59
N LEU A 72 16.18 -0.06 12.45
CA LEU A 72 17.35 -0.84 12.05
C LEU A 72 17.80 -0.48 10.63
N ALA A 73 16.87 -0.32 9.70
CA ALA A 73 17.15 0.01 8.31
C ALA A 73 17.90 1.35 8.18
N ILE A 74 17.53 2.35 8.99
CA ILE A 74 18.22 3.65 9.03
C ILE A 74 19.66 3.50 9.47
N VAL A 75 19.92 2.75 10.55
CA VAL A 75 21.29 2.59 11.06
C VAL A 75 22.15 1.75 10.10
N LEU A 76 21.53 0.76 9.46
CA LEU A 76 22.18 -0.09 8.46
C LEU A 76 22.31 0.56 7.09
N GLU A 77 21.68 1.72 6.86
CA GLU A 77 21.56 2.37 5.55
C GLU A 77 21.02 1.42 4.45
N ASN A 78 20.09 0.55 4.82
CA ASN A 78 19.51 -0.43 3.91
C ASN A 78 18.24 0.12 3.25
N LYS A 79 18.37 0.56 1.99
CA LYS A 79 17.25 1.17 1.24
C LYS A 79 16.07 0.23 1.07
N SER A 80 16.30 -1.05 0.75
CA SER A 80 15.22 -2.01 0.51
C SER A 80 14.35 -2.23 1.75
N ILE A 81 14.96 -2.44 2.92
CA ILE A 81 14.22 -2.60 4.18
C ILE A 81 13.51 -1.29 4.55
N TYR A 82 14.16 -0.15 4.37
CA TYR A 82 13.58 1.15 4.67
C TYR A 82 12.34 1.45 3.82
N THR A 83 12.44 1.26 2.49
CA THR A 83 11.32 1.46 1.55
C THR A 83 10.15 0.56 1.92
N GLU A 84 10.37 -0.75 2.11
CA GLU A 84 9.31 -1.68 2.50
C GLU A 84 8.61 -1.22 3.79
N CYS A 85 9.38 -0.85 4.82
CA CYS A 85 8.81 -0.37 6.07
C CYS A 85 7.99 0.91 5.90
N LEU A 86 8.51 1.86 5.12
CA LEU A 86 7.88 3.16 4.93
C LEU A 86 6.55 3.02 4.20
N VAL A 87 6.46 2.17 3.18
CA VAL A 87 5.20 1.86 2.47
C VAL A 87 4.14 1.35 3.45
N HIS A 88 4.48 0.39 4.33
CA HIS A 88 3.55 -0.10 5.34
C HIS A 88 3.09 1.00 6.29
N LEU A 89 4.04 1.78 6.81
CA LEU A 89 3.79 2.84 7.80
C LEU A 89 2.91 3.96 7.23
N VAL A 90 3.16 4.36 5.98
CA VAL A 90 2.37 5.35 5.25
C VAL A 90 0.97 4.83 4.97
N GLY A 91 0.84 3.63 4.39
CA GLY A 91 -0.46 3.08 4.03
C GLY A 91 -1.40 2.86 5.22
N ALA A 92 -0.86 2.44 6.37
CA ALA A 92 -1.67 2.19 7.55
C ALA A 92 -1.99 3.45 8.37
N HIS A 93 -1.28 4.56 8.14
CA HIS A 93 -1.53 5.80 8.88
C HIS A 93 -2.97 6.30 8.63
N PRO A 94 -3.69 6.84 9.63
CA PRO A 94 -3.29 7.08 11.02
C PRO A 94 -3.51 5.90 11.97
N CYS A 95 -3.88 4.72 11.47
CA CYS A 95 -3.94 3.51 12.29
C CYS A 95 -2.53 3.05 12.70
N TRP A 96 -2.48 2.17 13.71
CA TRP A 96 -1.21 1.64 14.21
C TRP A 96 -1.40 0.24 14.79
N PRO A 97 -1.42 -0.81 13.94
CA PRO A 97 -1.68 -2.18 14.38
C PRO A 97 -0.46 -2.90 14.97
N TRP A 98 0.71 -2.24 15.04
CA TRP A 98 1.97 -2.89 15.41
C TRP A 98 2.37 -2.69 16.88
N LEU A 99 3.20 -3.60 17.37
CA LEU A 99 3.65 -3.63 18.76
C LEU A 99 4.58 -2.45 19.10
N THR A 100 5.56 -2.17 18.23
CA THR A 100 6.47 -1.04 18.44
C THR A 100 5.68 0.26 18.37
N ARG A 101 5.73 1.05 19.46
CA ARG A 101 4.92 2.27 19.59
C ARG A 101 5.35 3.32 18.57
N ARG A 102 4.39 4.08 18.03
CA ARG A 102 4.66 5.23 17.15
C ARG A 102 5.67 6.22 17.74
N THR A 103 5.69 6.39 19.06
CA THR A 103 6.61 7.28 19.78
C THR A 103 8.07 6.84 19.72
N ALA A 104 8.36 5.60 19.32
CA ALA A 104 9.73 5.13 19.08
C ALA A 104 10.34 5.76 17.82
N LEU A 105 9.51 6.22 16.88
CA LEU A 105 9.97 6.88 15.66
C LEU A 105 10.32 8.35 15.92
N SER A 106 11.36 8.83 15.24
CA SER A 106 11.76 10.24 15.28
C SER A 106 10.61 11.16 14.85
N GLN A 107 10.66 12.42 15.28
CA GLN A 107 9.63 13.39 14.89
C GLN A 107 9.61 13.62 13.38
N ASP A 108 10.77 13.66 12.73
CA ASP A 108 10.87 13.87 11.29
C ASP A 108 10.29 12.71 10.50
N LEU A 109 10.56 11.46 10.91
CA LEU A 109 9.98 10.29 10.28
C LEU A 109 8.45 10.25 10.45
N ARG A 110 7.95 10.64 11.63
CA ARG A 110 6.50 10.75 11.86
C ARG A 110 5.84 11.81 10.98
N LYS A 111 6.52 12.95 10.74
CA LYS A 111 6.05 13.99 9.82
C LYS A 111 6.05 13.51 8.38
N LEU A 112 7.11 12.82 7.95
CA LEU A 112 7.20 12.21 6.61
C LEU A 112 6.05 11.23 6.38
N ILE A 113 5.83 10.30 7.32
CA ILE A 113 4.72 9.33 7.25
C ILE A 113 3.38 10.04 7.12
N ALA A 114 3.12 11.06 7.94
CA ALA A 114 1.87 11.81 7.90
C ALA A 114 1.68 12.57 6.57
N GLY A 115 2.73 13.24 6.07
CA GLY A 115 2.67 13.97 4.80
C GLY A 115 2.44 13.06 3.59
N LYS A 116 3.10 11.90 3.56
CA LYS A 116 2.89 10.89 2.51
C LYS A 116 1.52 10.23 2.59
N SER A 117 1.01 9.99 3.82
CA SER A 117 -0.35 9.50 4.00
C SER A 117 -1.38 10.50 3.47
N GLU A 118 -1.17 11.79 3.70
CA GLU A 118 -2.05 12.84 3.16
C GLU A 118 -1.99 12.92 1.63
N GLU A 119 -0.82 12.68 1.03
CA GLU A 119 -0.69 12.53 -0.42
C GLU A 119 -1.54 11.36 -0.96
N LEU A 120 -1.45 10.20 -0.33
CA LEU A 120 -2.27 9.04 -0.69
C LEU A 120 -3.77 9.33 -0.53
N ASP A 121 -4.17 10.04 0.53
CA ASP A 121 -5.57 10.42 0.74
C ASP A 121 -6.07 11.32 -0.39
N ARG A 122 -5.26 12.28 -0.85
CA ARG A 122 -5.61 13.11 -2.03
C ARG A 122 -5.77 12.29 -3.30
N MET A 123 -4.87 11.33 -3.54
CA MET A 123 -4.96 10.42 -4.69
C MET A 123 -6.23 9.58 -4.61
N CYS A 124 -6.59 9.08 -3.43
CA CYS A 124 -7.83 8.33 -3.21
C CYS A 124 -9.07 9.17 -3.51
N VAL A 125 -9.11 10.43 -3.04
CA VAL A 125 -10.23 11.33 -3.31
C VAL A 125 -10.40 11.58 -4.81
N GLU A 126 -9.31 11.79 -5.56
CA GLU A 126 -9.41 11.98 -7.01
C GLU A 126 -9.84 10.69 -7.73
N ALA A 127 -9.31 9.54 -7.31
CA ALA A 127 -9.70 8.23 -7.84
C ALA A 127 -11.20 7.93 -7.59
N GLU A 128 -11.68 8.16 -6.37
CA GLU A 128 -13.08 8.02 -5.98
C GLU A 128 -13.98 8.97 -6.77
N ARG A 129 -13.56 10.23 -6.92
CA ARG A 129 -14.26 11.21 -7.75
C ARG A 129 -14.37 10.74 -9.20
N GLY A 130 -13.28 10.22 -9.77
CA GLY A 130 -13.27 9.69 -11.14
C GLY A 130 -14.28 8.55 -11.34
N VAL A 131 -14.31 7.58 -10.43
CA VAL A 131 -15.26 6.46 -10.54
C VAL A 131 -16.71 6.87 -10.26
N LEU A 132 -16.95 7.81 -9.35
CA LEU A 132 -18.30 8.31 -9.06
C LEU A 132 -18.87 9.19 -10.18
N LEU A 133 -18.01 9.77 -11.02
CA LEU A 133 -18.40 10.52 -12.21
C LEU A 133 -18.41 9.66 -13.49
N ALA A 134 -18.05 8.37 -13.40
CA ALA A 134 -17.99 7.46 -14.55
C ALA A 134 -19.29 7.45 -15.34
N THR A 135 -19.21 7.57 -16.67
CA THR A 135 -20.36 7.54 -17.57
C THR A 135 -20.02 6.82 -18.86
N ILE A 136 -21.01 6.25 -19.52
CA ILE A 136 -20.87 5.74 -20.89
C ILE A 136 -21.14 6.89 -21.87
N HIS A 137 -20.39 6.90 -22.98
CA HIS A 137 -20.56 7.86 -24.06
C HIS A 137 -21.18 7.15 -25.26
N LEU A 138 -22.28 7.69 -25.78
CA LEU A 138 -23.00 7.15 -26.93
C LEU A 138 -23.00 8.21 -28.05
N GLY A 139 -22.44 7.85 -29.22
CA GLY A 139 -22.36 8.75 -30.36
C GLY A 139 -21.44 9.95 -30.12
N ARG A 140 -22.00 11.18 -30.03
CA ARG A 140 -21.23 12.44 -29.90
C ARG A 140 -21.15 13.00 -28.47
N GLY A 141 -21.73 12.35 -27.47
CA GLY A 141 -21.81 12.90 -26.12
C GLY A 141 -21.97 11.86 -25.01
N PRO A 142 -21.99 12.31 -23.75
CA PRO A 142 -22.35 11.45 -22.62
C PRO A 142 -23.82 11.03 -22.72
N LEU A 143 -24.19 9.98 -21.99
CA LEU A 143 -25.57 9.54 -21.84
C LEU A 143 -26.54 10.69 -21.52
N ASP A 144 -27.63 10.77 -22.28
CA ASP A 144 -28.74 11.67 -22.02
C ASP A 144 -29.95 10.89 -21.46
N PRO A 145 -30.33 11.09 -20.17
CA PRO A 145 -31.45 10.38 -19.58
C PRO A 145 -32.82 10.75 -20.19
N THR A 146 -32.91 11.86 -20.94
CA THR A 146 -34.14 12.27 -21.62
C THR A 146 -34.39 11.51 -22.92
N GLU A 147 -33.35 10.85 -23.46
CA GLU A 147 -33.48 9.98 -24.62
C GLU A 147 -33.95 8.58 -24.20
N ARG A 148 -35.12 8.17 -24.70
CA ARG A 148 -35.82 6.94 -24.27
C ARG A 148 -35.01 5.66 -24.51
N ASN A 149 -34.19 5.63 -25.57
CA ASN A 149 -33.31 4.50 -25.90
C ASN A 149 -32.05 4.45 -25.04
N GLN A 150 -31.74 5.50 -24.26
CA GLN A 150 -30.58 5.58 -23.38
C GLN A 150 -30.93 5.39 -21.90
N THR A 151 -32.22 5.41 -21.56
CA THR A 151 -32.70 5.37 -20.17
C THR A 151 -32.21 4.14 -19.40
N GLU A 152 -32.14 2.97 -20.04
CA GLU A 152 -31.74 1.73 -19.36
C GLU A 152 -30.23 1.67 -19.10
N THR A 153 -29.41 2.05 -20.08
CA THR A 153 -27.96 2.23 -19.89
C THR A 153 -27.67 3.30 -18.83
N TRP A 154 -28.40 4.42 -18.86
CA TRP A 154 -28.29 5.45 -17.82
C TRP A 154 -28.60 4.89 -16.43
N LEU A 155 -29.63 4.03 -16.30
CA LEU A 155 -29.98 3.39 -15.04
C LEU A 155 -28.87 2.44 -14.55
N VAL A 156 -28.20 1.69 -15.45
CA VAL A 156 -27.01 0.89 -15.09
C VAL A 156 -25.91 1.79 -14.54
N VAL A 157 -25.64 2.93 -15.17
CA VAL A 157 -24.65 3.91 -14.68
C VAL A 157 -25.01 4.41 -13.28
N GLN A 158 -26.29 4.74 -13.03
CA GLN A 158 -26.70 5.21 -11.70
C GLN A 158 -26.56 4.11 -10.64
N VAL A 159 -27.03 2.90 -10.91
CA VAL A 159 -26.89 1.77 -9.97
C VAL A 159 -25.42 1.49 -9.65
N PHE A 160 -24.54 1.53 -10.66
CA PHE A 160 -23.10 1.40 -10.46
C PHE A 160 -22.54 2.46 -9.51
N ARG A 161 -22.86 3.74 -9.76
CA ARG A 161 -22.41 4.87 -8.93
C ARG A 161 -22.95 4.78 -7.50
N ASP A 162 -24.23 4.45 -7.34
CA ASP A 162 -24.88 4.35 -6.04
C ASP A 162 -24.27 3.24 -5.19
N LEU A 163 -24.00 2.07 -5.79
CA LEU A 163 -23.37 0.95 -5.09
C LEU A 163 -21.94 1.29 -4.66
N LEU A 164 -21.16 1.97 -5.50
CA LEU A 164 -19.84 2.46 -5.13
C LEU A 164 -19.91 3.51 -4.03
N ALA A 165 -20.81 4.49 -4.15
CA ALA A 165 -21.00 5.54 -3.15
C ALA A 165 -21.34 4.95 -1.78
N GLN A 166 -22.22 3.95 -1.72
CA GLN A 166 -22.55 3.24 -0.48
C GLN A 166 -21.34 2.52 0.12
N ARG A 167 -20.49 1.92 -0.72
CA ARG A 167 -19.26 1.25 -0.22
C ARG A 167 -18.23 2.25 0.29
N ILE A 168 -18.07 3.38 -0.38
CA ILE A 168 -17.17 4.46 0.04
C ILE A 168 -17.66 5.06 1.37
N ASP A 169 -18.95 5.41 1.49
CA ASP A 169 -19.52 5.93 2.75
C ASP A 169 -19.37 4.93 3.90
N ALA A 170 -19.58 3.63 3.65
CA ALA A 170 -19.38 2.60 4.66
C ALA A 170 -17.90 2.50 5.12
N LEU A 171 -16.95 2.69 4.21
CA LEU A 171 -15.53 2.74 4.54
C LEU A 171 -15.18 3.99 5.35
N ASP A 172 -15.68 5.16 4.95
CA ASP A 172 -15.40 6.43 5.63
C ASP A 172 -15.92 6.49 7.06
N ARG A 173 -17.03 5.80 7.34
CA ARG A 173 -17.57 5.68 8.71
C ARG A 173 -16.73 4.75 9.60
N ASP A 174 -15.85 3.94 9.03
CA ASP A 174 -15.00 3.03 9.80
C ASP A 174 -13.79 3.76 10.39
N LYS A 175 -13.62 3.68 11.71
CA LYS A 175 -12.44 4.23 12.41
C LYS A 175 -11.12 3.62 11.96
N ARG A 176 -11.16 2.47 11.27
CA ARG A 176 -10.03 1.73 10.70
C ARG A 176 -10.05 1.74 9.17
N ALA A 177 -10.68 2.73 8.53
CA ALA A 177 -10.77 2.87 7.08
C ALA A 177 -9.41 2.70 6.38
N ALA A 178 -8.36 3.33 6.92
CA ALA A 178 -7.00 3.23 6.38
C ALA A 178 -6.52 1.77 6.21
N LEU A 179 -6.91 0.87 7.13
CA LEU A 179 -6.54 -0.55 7.09
C LEU A 179 -7.38 -1.39 6.11
N LYS A 180 -8.33 -0.78 5.38
CA LYS A 180 -9.27 -1.48 4.49
C LYS A 180 -9.33 -0.90 3.08
N ARG A 181 -8.94 0.37 2.90
CA ARG A 181 -8.99 1.11 1.62
C ARG A 181 -8.22 0.41 0.51
N GLY A 182 -7.04 -0.13 0.79
CA GLY A 182 -6.26 -0.87 -0.21
C GLY A 182 -6.96 -2.12 -0.73
N THR A 183 -7.58 -2.93 0.14
CA THR A 183 -8.38 -4.09 -0.30
C THR A 183 -9.55 -3.66 -1.18
N PHE A 184 -10.21 -2.55 -0.84
CA PHE A 184 -11.32 -2.03 -1.64
C PHE A 184 -10.89 -1.67 -3.07
N PHE A 185 -9.84 -0.86 -3.23
CA PHE A 185 -9.36 -0.48 -4.56
C PHE A 185 -8.84 -1.68 -5.35
N ARG A 186 -8.05 -2.56 -4.73
CA ARG A 186 -7.58 -3.78 -5.41
C ARG A 186 -8.71 -4.71 -5.82
N ALA A 187 -9.80 -4.79 -5.04
CA ALA A 187 -10.98 -5.57 -5.40
C ALA A 187 -11.71 -5.02 -6.64
N ILE A 188 -11.72 -3.71 -6.86
CA ILE A 188 -12.28 -3.12 -8.08
C ILE A 188 -11.40 -3.48 -9.28
N VAL A 189 -10.07 -3.33 -9.19
CA VAL A 189 -9.16 -3.69 -10.30
C VAL A 189 -9.22 -5.18 -10.63
N ALA A 190 -9.34 -6.03 -9.61
CA ALA A 190 -9.42 -7.49 -9.79
C ALA A 190 -10.81 -7.99 -10.22
N ASP A 191 -11.79 -7.09 -10.40
CA ASP A 191 -13.20 -7.40 -10.64
C ASP A 191 -13.82 -8.37 -9.59
N LYS A 192 -13.47 -8.16 -8.31
CA LYS A 192 -13.90 -8.99 -7.17
C LYS A 192 -14.89 -8.28 -6.25
N LEU A 193 -15.39 -7.11 -6.63
CA LEU A 193 -16.32 -6.37 -5.79
C LEU A 193 -17.74 -6.92 -5.92
N GLU A 194 -18.14 -7.77 -4.95
CA GLU A 194 -19.43 -8.50 -4.96
C GLU A 194 -20.67 -7.61 -5.18
N VAL A 195 -20.67 -6.37 -4.66
CA VAL A 195 -21.82 -5.47 -4.85
C VAL A 195 -22.03 -5.09 -6.32
N LEU A 196 -20.96 -5.12 -7.14
CA LEU A 196 -21.02 -4.87 -8.58
C LEU A 196 -21.11 -6.17 -9.39
N ASP A 197 -21.39 -7.32 -8.77
CA ASP A 197 -21.66 -8.55 -9.50
C ASP A 197 -22.86 -8.37 -10.44
N SER A 198 -22.77 -8.93 -11.65
CA SER A 198 -23.81 -8.77 -12.66
C SER A 198 -25.16 -9.30 -12.20
N GLU A 199 -25.21 -10.40 -11.46
CA GLU A 199 -26.48 -10.94 -10.96
C GLU A 199 -27.05 -10.06 -9.83
N ASN A 200 -26.21 -9.43 -9.00
CA ASN A 200 -26.67 -8.46 -8.01
C ASN A 200 -27.27 -7.22 -8.68
N VAL A 201 -26.57 -6.63 -9.66
CA VAL A 201 -27.06 -5.46 -10.40
C VAL A 201 -28.34 -5.81 -11.16
N ARG A 202 -28.43 -7.00 -11.75
CA ARG A 202 -29.64 -7.49 -12.42
C ARG A 202 -30.86 -7.48 -11.50
N LYS A 203 -30.70 -7.97 -10.28
CA LYS A 203 -31.79 -8.02 -9.28
C LYS A 203 -32.27 -6.63 -8.91
N ILE A 204 -31.36 -5.66 -8.77
CA ILE A 204 -31.71 -4.25 -8.48
C ILE A 204 -32.51 -3.65 -9.64
N CYS A 205 -32.12 -3.97 -10.88
CA CYS A 205 -32.78 -3.44 -12.08
C CYS A 205 -34.03 -4.23 -12.51
N GLN A 206 -34.36 -5.33 -11.83
CA GLN A 206 -35.43 -6.24 -12.22
C GLN A 206 -36.80 -5.54 -12.19
N GLY A 207 -37.53 -5.66 -13.30
CA GLY A 207 -38.87 -5.06 -13.45
C GLY A 207 -38.85 -3.59 -13.86
N THR A 208 -37.68 -2.96 -13.96
CA THR A 208 -37.53 -1.56 -14.41
C THR A 208 -37.09 -1.46 -15.87
N MET A 209 -36.37 -2.48 -16.37
CA MET A 209 -35.78 -2.52 -17.72
C MET A 209 -36.51 -3.51 -18.63
N ASN A 210 -36.62 -3.18 -19.91
CA ASN A 210 -37.25 -4.00 -20.96
C ASN A 210 -36.22 -4.62 -21.94
N SER A 211 -34.98 -4.11 -22.00
CA SER A 211 -33.95 -4.63 -22.92
C SER A 211 -33.39 -5.99 -22.49
N ASP A 212 -32.67 -6.65 -23.40
CA ASP A 212 -31.94 -7.87 -23.09
C ASP A 212 -30.85 -7.56 -22.04
N TRP A 213 -30.85 -8.33 -20.96
CA TRP A 213 -29.85 -8.20 -19.90
C TRP A 213 -28.42 -8.35 -20.42
N LYS A 214 -28.21 -9.07 -21.53
CA LYS A 214 -26.89 -9.21 -22.15
C LYS A 214 -26.25 -7.86 -22.51
N ASP A 215 -27.02 -6.93 -23.07
CA ASP A 215 -26.50 -5.62 -23.48
C ASP A 215 -26.10 -4.78 -22.25
N LEU A 216 -26.90 -4.85 -21.19
CA LEU A 216 -26.67 -4.14 -19.94
C LEU A 216 -25.46 -4.68 -19.15
N VAL A 217 -25.12 -5.96 -19.33
CA VAL A 217 -23.90 -6.56 -18.78
C VAL A 217 -22.65 -5.99 -19.46
N GLU A 218 -22.70 -5.69 -20.76
CA GLU A 218 -21.60 -5.04 -21.48
C GLU A 218 -21.41 -3.59 -21.02
N ASP A 219 -22.49 -2.86 -20.77
CA ASP A 219 -22.46 -1.52 -20.18
C ASP A 219 -21.80 -1.54 -18.78
N LEU A 220 -22.24 -2.46 -17.92
CA LEU A 220 -21.64 -2.63 -16.59
C LEU A 220 -20.16 -3.00 -16.67
N ARG A 221 -19.77 -3.88 -17.59
CA ARG A 221 -18.37 -4.24 -17.80
C ARG A 221 -17.54 -3.05 -18.26
N SER A 222 -18.08 -2.21 -19.14
CA SER A 222 -17.41 -0.99 -19.60
C SER A 222 -17.15 -0.02 -18.44
N LEU A 223 -18.13 0.16 -17.56
CA LEU A 223 -17.97 0.97 -16.34
C LEU A 223 -16.91 0.39 -15.39
N LYS A 224 -16.91 -0.93 -15.18
CA LYS A 224 -15.91 -1.63 -14.36
C LYS A 224 -14.49 -1.47 -14.91
N ASN A 225 -14.32 -1.62 -16.22
CA ASN A 225 -13.03 -1.45 -16.88
C ASN A 225 -12.52 -0.01 -16.73
N TYR A 226 -13.38 0.98 -16.99
CA TYR A 226 -13.04 2.39 -16.78
C TYR A 226 -12.65 2.66 -15.32
N ALA A 227 -13.42 2.12 -14.36
CA ALA A 227 -13.10 2.28 -12.96
C ALA A 227 -11.75 1.67 -12.61
N ALA A 228 -11.46 0.45 -13.07
CA ALA A 228 -10.17 -0.21 -12.86
C ALA A 228 -9.00 0.63 -13.40
N GLU A 229 -9.15 1.26 -14.57
CA GLU A 229 -8.15 2.18 -15.14
C GLU A 229 -7.95 3.42 -14.27
N VAL A 230 -9.04 4.08 -13.86
CA VAL A 230 -9.00 5.29 -13.02
C VAL A 230 -8.29 5.04 -11.69
N ILE A 231 -8.53 3.88 -11.07
CA ILE A 231 -7.98 3.57 -9.74
C ILE A 231 -6.67 2.78 -9.78
N ALA A 232 -6.14 2.47 -10.96
CA ALA A 232 -4.99 1.57 -11.11
C ALA A 232 -3.79 2.02 -10.27
N GLU A 233 -3.55 3.32 -10.19
CA GLU A 233 -2.45 3.90 -9.43
C GLU A 233 -2.64 3.72 -7.91
N VAL A 234 -3.84 3.96 -7.37
CA VAL A 234 -4.11 3.77 -5.93
C VAL A 234 -4.19 2.31 -5.52
N ALA A 235 -4.48 1.41 -6.47
CA ALA A 235 -4.48 -0.04 -6.28
C ALA A 235 -3.08 -0.68 -6.44
N ALA A 236 -2.08 0.08 -6.92
CA ALA A 236 -0.74 -0.43 -7.16
C ALA A 236 -0.06 -0.92 -5.88
N ASN A 237 0.94 -1.80 -6.04
CA ASN A 237 1.70 -2.37 -4.94
C ASN A 237 3.20 -2.10 -5.10
N GLU A 238 3.76 -1.37 -4.14
CA GLU A 238 5.19 -1.06 -4.02
C GLU A 238 5.90 -1.98 -3.00
N LEU A 239 5.17 -2.92 -2.37
CA LEU A 239 5.76 -3.93 -1.48
C LEU A 239 6.35 -5.11 -2.26
N LEU A 240 7.36 -5.77 -1.67
CA LEU A 240 7.96 -6.99 -2.20
C LEU A 240 7.18 -8.27 -1.90
N ILE A 241 6.06 -8.13 -1.18
CA ILE A 241 5.07 -9.17 -0.89
C ILE A 241 3.73 -8.84 -1.55
N ASP A 242 2.96 -9.89 -1.86
CA ASP A 242 1.57 -9.74 -2.31
C ASP A 242 0.69 -9.29 -1.13
N PRO A 243 0.08 -8.09 -1.21
CA PRO A 243 -0.77 -7.56 -0.15
C PRO A 243 -1.96 -8.45 0.17
N ASP A 244 -2.61 -9.03 -0.84
CA ASP A 244 -3.85 -9.78 -0.66
C ASP A 244 -3.55 -11.15 -0.05
N ALA A 245 -2.53 -11.85 -0.55
CA ALA A 245 -2.07 -13.11 0.05
C ALA A 245 -1.58 -12.92 1.50
N CYS A 246 -1.06 -11.74 1.83
CA CYS A 246 -0.56 -11.43 3.16
C CYS A 246 -1.61 -10.76 4.08
N GLY A 247 -2.84 -10.51 3.62
CA GLY A 247 -3.88 -9.86 4.43
C GLY A 247 -3.55 -8.39 4.79
N ILE A 248 -2.91 -7.67 3.87
CA ILE A 248 -2.62 -6.24 3.99
C ILE A 248 -3.78 -5.46 3.39
N GLY A 249 -4.60 -4.84 4.23
CA GLY A 249 -5.79 -4.13 3.75
C GLY A 249 -5.61 -2.64 3.46
N TYR A 250 -4.47 -2.06 3.84
CA TYR A 250 -4.15 -0.67 3.54
C TYR A 250 -3.55 -0.48 2.14
N LEU A 251 -3.44 0.78 1.71
CA LEU A 251 -2.81 1.19 0.47
C LEU A 251 -1.33 0.84 0.47
N THR A 252 -0.82 0.36 -0.65
CA THR A 252 0.60 -0.03 -0.80
C THR A 252 1.27 0.66 -1.98
N CYS A 253 0.64 1.68 -2.56
CA CYS A 253 1.11 2.43 -3.72
C CYS A 253 2.06 3.60 -3.38
N ALA A 254 2.48 3.73 -2.11
CA ALA A 254 3.36 4.81 -1.68
C ALA A 254 4.75 4.67 -2.32
N LYS A 255 5.12 5.61 -3.19
CA LYS A 255 6.48 5.67 -3.74
C LYS A 255 7.42 6.35 -2.74
N VAL A 256 8.60 5.77 -2.58
CA VAL A 256 9.66 6.28 -1.69
C VAL A 256 10.77 6.87 -2.54
N GLU A 257 10.89 8.19 -2.50
CA GLU A 257 11.86 8.95 -3.28
C GLU A 257 13.25 8.97 -2.61
N LEU A 258 14.28 9.35 -3.36
CA LEU A 258 15.67 9.33 -2.86
C LEU A 258 15.91 10.34 -1.74
N GLU A 259 15.25 11.49 -1.81
CA GLU A 259 15.34 12.60 -0.87
C GLU A 259 14.68 12.24 0.47
N GLU A 260 13.82 11.23 0.48
CA GLU A 260 13.15 10.70 1.67
C GLU A 260 14.01 9.67 2.42
N VAL A 261 15.15 9.27 1.84
CA VAL A 261 16.10 8.34 2.44
C VAL A 261 17.14 9.15 3.25
N PRO A 262 17.16 9.04 4.60
CA PRO A 262 17.89 9.98 5.47
C PRO A 262 19.38 10.10 5.20
N TRP A 263 20.03 9.01 4.76
CA TRP A 263 21.47 8.97 4.50
C TRP A 263 21.86 9.36 3.07
N LEU A 264 20.89 9.46 2.14
CA LEU A 264 21.11 9.92 0.77
C LEU A 264 20.83 11.41 0.61
N ALA A 265 19.87 11.94 1.38
CA ALA A 265 19.51 13.37 1.35
C ALA A 265 20.66 14.31 1.77
N THR A 266 21.66 13.81 2.50
CA THR A 266 22.85 14.58 2.91
C THR A 266 23.90 14.73 1.82
N THR A 267 23.94 13.85 0.81
CA THR A 267 24.97 13.87 -0.24
C THR A 267 24.73 14.94 -1.30
N GLU A 268 23.50 15.38 -1.53
CA GLU A 268 23.16 16.37 -2.57
C GLU A 268 23.36 17.83 -2.13
N LYS A 269 23.54 18.10 -0.83
CA LYS A 269 23.83 19.46 -0.33
C LYS A 269 25.32 19.82 -0.32
N SER A 270 26.17 18.94 -0.85
CA SER A 270 27.65 19.09 -0.86
C SER A 270 28.25 19.12 -2.27
N THR A 271 27.44 19.35 -3.30
CA THR A 271 27.85 19.62 -4.69
C THR A 271 27.18 20.89 -5.17
#